data_AF-A0A671PUI8-F1
#
_entry.id   AF-A0A671PUI8-F1
#
_cell.length_a   1.000
_cell.length_b   1.000
_cell.length_c   1.000
_cell.angle_alpha   90.00
_cell.angle_beta   90.00
_cell.angle_gamma   90.00
#
_symmetry.space_group_name_H-M   'P 1'
#
loop_
_entity.id
_entity.type
_entity.pdbx_description
1 polymer ?
#
loop_
_entity_poly.entity_id
_entity_poly.type
_entity_poly.pdbx_seq_one_letter_code
_entity_poly.pdbx_strand_id
1 'polypeptide(L)'
;VVKSRRCLLSSAYTDPAVWEQRLRDAQDLGQLASLMDRTYARKFPVSSLVIARFVDNLSSKEEVDQAQYYLYKFRHSPNCWYLRDWTIHSWIQHCLKYGARDKALYTLKNKVQFGMFPDDFTFNLLIDSFIKDKDFRACSVVEEVMLQESFERTSTQIMSLYALSKYLATKPELSWQEERNMGASLMLAGLKQENSVGFNARLLGLALIGKVELSRGIHAVFHEMPLIWTSGYLGRALAVMDAVCDFRDVKLSEEVLDHVEKILQDLSVNADGQNVTDTPLEEEDELETQKLPEYINRFKELKERLVSQDRIDSRSLESLVSALMQQTLAACENADIAEYQRTVSVWEAELQQLIQRERETKEKNQKSL
;
A
#
# COMPACT_ATOMS: atom_id res chain seq x y z
N VAL A 1 17.91 -17.91 26.74
CA VAL A 1 16.59 -17.92 26.08
C VAL A 1 16.43 -16.60 25.34
N VAL A 2 16.84 -16.57 24.07
CA VAL A 2 16.65 -15.39 23.20
C VAL A 2 15.15 -15.26 23.01
N LYS A 3 14.52 -14.20 23.53
CA LYS A 3 13.12 -13.88 23.25
C LYS A 3 13.00 -13.83 21.72
N SER A 4 12.37 -14.84 21.13
CA SER A 4 11.95 -14.84 19.75
C SER A 4 11.18 -13.55 19.51
N ARG A 5 11.77 -12.65 18.71
CA ARG A 5 11.07 -11.46 18.24
C ARG A 5 9.79 -11.98 17.60
N ARG A 6 8.62 -11.61 18.13
CA ARG A 6 7.36 -11.91 17.46
C ARG A 6 7.39 -11.13 16.14
N CYS A 7 7.74 -11.84 15.07
CA CYS A 7 7.45 -11.42 13.71
C CYS A 7 5.95 -11.18 13.63
N LEU A 8 5.56 -10.13 12.92
CA LEU A 8 4.16 -9.74 12.85
C LEU A 8 3.36 -10.80 12.09
N LEU A 9 3.86 -11.20 10.92
CA LEU A 9 3.39 -12.40 10.23
C LEU A 9 4.08 -13.65 10.78
N SER A 10 3.38 -14.79 10.72
CA SER A 10 3.97 -16.09 11.04
C SER A 10 5.15 -16.42 10.12
N SER A 11 6.10 -17.20 10.65
CA SER A 11 7.24 -17.66 9.86
C SER A 11 6.81 -18.48 8.65
N ALA A 12 5.65 -19.14 8.71
CA ALA A 12 5.06 -19.91 7.61
C ALA A 12 4.59 -19.02 6.46
N TYR A 13 4.04 -17.83 6.75
CA TYR A 13 3.63 -16.87 5.72
C TYR A 13 4.82 -16.30 4.96
N THR A 14 5.93 -16.05 5.67
CA THR A 14 7.14 -15.46 5.08
C THR A 14 8.11 -16.50 4.51
N ASP A 15 7.76 -17.79 4.57
CA ASP A 15 8.65 -18.86 4.16
C ASP A 15 8.82 -18.86 2.63
N PRO A 16 10.04 -18.63 2.10
CA PRO A 16 10.28 -18.70 0.66
C PRO A 16 10.21 -20.14 0.13
N ALA A 17 10.08 -21.18 0.97
CA ALA A 17 10.10 -22.57 0.56
C ALA A 17 9.10 -22.88 -0.56
N VAL A 18 7.86 -22.36 -0.48
CA VAL A 18 6.84 -22.56 -1.52
C VAL A 18 7.31 -22.00 -2.86
N TRP A 19 8.00 -20.86 -2.84
CA TRP A 19 8.52 -20.20 -4.04
C TRP A 19 9.80 -20.83 -4.59
N GLU A 20 10.66 -21.34 -3.70
CA GLU A 20 11.96 -21.92 -4.06
C GLU A 20 11.85 -23.36 -4.56
N GLN A 21 10.82 -24.10 -4.15
CA GLN A 21 10.56 -25.48 -4.60
C GLN A 21 10.14 -25.58 -6.08
N ARG A 22 9.81 -24.45 -6.71
CA ARG A 22 9.41 -24.38 -8.11
C ARG A 22 10.55 -24.80 -9.03
N LEU A 23 10.19 -25.43 -10.14
CA LEU A 23 11.16 -25.94 -11.12
C LEU A 23 11.79 -24.77 -11.88
N ARG A 24 13.05 -24.46 -11.60
CA ARG A 24 13.78 -23.36 -12.25
C ARG A 24 14.36 -23.81 -13.58
N ASP A 25 14.08 -23.05 -14.63
CA ASP A 25 14.80 -23.14 -15.91
C ASP A 25 16.19 -22.50 -15.72
N ALA A 26 17.19 -23.31 -15.37
CA ALA A 26 18.56 -22.84 -15.20
C ALA A 26 19.10 -22.33 -16.55
N GLN A 27 19.30 -21.01 -16.64
CA GLN A 27 19.87 -20.35 -17.81
C GLN A 27 20.99 -19.41 -17.40
N ASP A 28 21.97 -19.26 -18.29
CA ASP A 28 23.06 -18.32 -18.10
C ASP A 28 22.57 -16.88 -18.29
N LEU A 29 22.75 -16.06 -17.25
CA LEU A 29 22.36 -14.65 -17.26
C LEU A 29 23.08 -13.87 -18.34
N GLY A 30 24.35 -14.18 -18.62
CA GLY A 30 25.14 -13.52 -19.67
C GLY A 30 24.55 -13.74 -21.07
N GLN A 31 24.11 -14.96 -21.35
CA GLN A 31 23.42 -15.29 -22.60
C GLN A 31 22.08 -14.57 -22.72
N LEU A 32 21.29 -14.52 -21.65
CA LEU A 32 20.01 -13.80 -21.64
C LEU A 32 20.19 -12.29 -21.83
N ALA A 33 21.16 -11.70 -21.15
CA ALA A 33 21.54 -10.28 -21.31
C ALA A 33 21.90 -9.97 -22.76
N SER A 34 22.82 -10.75 -23.35
CA SER A 34 23.24 -10.56 -24.75
C SER A 34 22.10 -10.76 -25.75
N LEU A 35 21.19 -11.71 -25.49
CA LEU A 35 19.99 -11.93 -26.29
C LEU A 35 19.09 -10.70 -26.27
N MET A 36 18.80 -10.17 -25.07
CA MET A 36 17.98 -8.98 -24.88
C MET A 36 18.58 -7.76 -25.56
N ASP A 37 19.88 -7.51 -25.37
CA ASP A 37 20.57 -6.38 -26.00
C ASP A 37 20.55 -6.46 -27.52
N ARG A 38 20.75 -7.66 -28.09
CA ARG A 38 20.62 -7.87 -29.55
C ARG A 38 19.20 -7.61 -30.04
N THR A 39 18.18 -8.03 -29.31
CA THR A 39 16.78 -7.78 -29.69
C THR A 39 16.42 -6.30 -29.59
N TYR A 40 16.87 -5.61 -28.53
CA TYR A 40 16.66 -4.17 -28.37
C TYR A 40 17.39 -3.36 -29.45
N ALA A 41 18.64 -3.71 -29.78
CA ALA A 41 19.40 -3.05 -30.84
C ALA A 41 18.71 -3.18 -32.21
N ARG A 42 18.04 -4.31 -32.44
CA ARG A 42 17.23 -4.56 -33.65
C ARG A 42 15.81 -4.02 -33.58
N LYS A 43 15.43 -3.35 -32.48
CA LYS A 43 14.07 -2.83 -32.20
C LYS A 43 12.97 -3.89 -32.26
N PHE A 44 13.31 -5.15 -31.94
CA PHE A 44 12.33 -6.22 -31.83
C PHE A 44 11.80 -6.33 -30.39
N PRO A 45 10.54 -6.76 -30.21
CA PRO A 45 9.97 -6.93 -28.88
C PRO A 45 10.60 -8.13 -28.17
N VAL A 46 10.96 -7.94 -26.89
CA VAL A 46 11.45 -9.02 -26.02
C VAL A 46 10.25 -9.79 -25.47
N SER A 47 10.37 -11.12 -25.38
CA SER A 47 9.33 -11.95 -24.77
C SER A 47 9.35 -11.80 -23.24
N SER A 48 8.16 -11.74 -22.64
CA SER A 48 8.00 -11.73 -21.17
C SER A 48 8.68 -12.92 -20.48
N LEU A 49 8.72 -14.09 -21.16
CA LEU A 49 9.38 -15.29 -20.65
C LEU A 49 10.90 -15.11 -20.47
N VAL A 50 11.55 -14.31 -21.33
CA VAL A 50 12.99 -14.05 -21.25
C VAL A 50 13.31 -13.21 -20.02
N ILE A 51 12.48 -12.21 -19.72
CA ILE A 51 12.61 -11.39 -18.51
C ILE A 51 12.29 -12.20 -17.25
N ALA A 52 11.25 -13.02 -17.28
CA ALA A 52 10.92 -13.91 -16.16
C ALA A 52 12.11 -14.82 -15.80
N ARG A 53 12.71 -15.48 -16.81
CA ARG A 53 13.92 -16.30 -16.63
C ARG A 53 15.12 -15.49 -16.16
N PHE A 54 15.28 -14.26 -16.61
CA PHE A 54 16.37 -13.39 -16.15
C PHE A 54 16.23 -13.09 -14.65
N VAL A 55 15.02 -12.77 -14.19
CA VAL A 55 14.75 -12.47 -12.78
C VAL A 55 14.84 -13.72 -11.90
N ASP A 56 14.32 -14.86 -12.36
CA ASP A 56 14.34 -16.11 -11.57
C ASP A 56 15.75 -16.69 -11.35
N ASN A 57 16.69 -16.38 -12.25
CA ASN A 57 18.07 -16.89 -12.20
C ASN A 57 19.05 -15.95 -11.47
N LEU A 58 18.56 -14.92 -10.77
CA LEU A 58 19.41 -14.01 -10.00
C LEU A 58 20.10 -14.72 -8.83
N SER A 59 21.42 -14.61 -8.79
CA SER A 59 22.33 -15.27 -7.84
C SER A 59 23.06 -14.28 -6.91
N SER A 60 23.26 -13.04 -7.35
CA SER A 60 24.05 -12.03 -6.62
C SER A 60 23.36 -10.67 -6.51
N LYS A 61 23.82 -9.83 -5.57
CA LYS A 61 23.31 -8.46 -5.38
C LYS A 61 23.62 -7.53 -6.56
N GLU A 62 24.74 -7.75 -7.24
CA GLU A 62 25.14 -6.99 -8.44
C GLU A 62 24.23 -7.31 -9.62
N GLU A 63 23.82 -8.57 -9.77
CA GLU A 63 22.85 -8.97 -10.80
C GLU A 63 21.48 -8.34 -10.57
N VAL A 64 21.12 -8.00 -9.31
CA VAL A 64 19.90 -7.23 -9.02
C VAL A 64 19.96 -5.83 -9.67
N ASP A 65 21.13 -5.18 -9.75
CA ASP A 65 21.27 -3.91 -10.50
C ASP A 65 21.04 -4.11 -12.00
N GLN A 66 21.56 -5.20 -12.56
CA GLN A 66 21.37 -5.53 -13.97
C GLN A 66 19.89 -5.85 -14.26
N ALA A 67 19.23 -6.61 -13.39
CA ALA A 67 17.81 -6.90 -13.52
C ALA A 67 16.95 -5.63 -13.44
N GLN A 68 17.28 -4.69 -12.56
CA GLN A 68 16.62 -3.39 -12.51
C GLN A 68 16.69 -2.69 -13.88
N TYR A 69 17.86 -2.67 -14.51
CA TYR A 69 18.04 -2.07 -15.83
C TYR A 69 17.21 -2.76 -16.93
N TYR A 70 17.21 -4.09 -16.97
CA TYR A 70 16.43 -4.83 -17.98
C TYR A 70 14.92 -4.73 -17.74
N LEU A 71 14.45 -4.67 -16.49
CA LEU A 71 13.05 -4.41 -16.17
C LEU A 71 12.61 -3.01 -16.66
N TYR A 72 13.44 -1.99 -16.43
CA TYR A 72 13.22 -0.64 -16.96
C TYR A 72 13.11 -0.65 -18.49
N LYS A 73 14.07 -1.30 -19.18
CA LYS A 73 14.03 -1.40 -20.65
C LYS A 73 12.83 -2.20 -21.16
N PHE A 74 12.42 -3.25 -20.46
CA PHE A 74 11.25 -4.04 -20.82
C PHE A 74 9.96 -3.22 -20.73
N ARG A 75 9.84 -2.37 -19.70
CA ARG A 75 8.71 -1.43 -19.58
C ARG A 75 8.63 -0.45 -20.75
N HIS A 76 9.77 -0.07 -21.32
CA HIS A 76 9.87 0.78 -22.50
C HIS A 76 9.88 0.01 -23.83
N SER A 77 9.33 -1.21 -23.84
CA SER A 77 9.19 -2.05 -25.03
C SER A 77 7.72 -2.27 -25.40
N PRO A 78 7.40 -2.69 -26.64
CA PRO A 78 6.02 -2.96 -27.06
C PRO A 78 5.30 -4.01 -26.20
N ASN A 79 6.05 -4.92 -25.59
CA ASN A 79 5.52 -6.02 -24.78
C ASN A 79 5.40 -5.67 -23.28
N CYS A 80 5.47 -4.39 -22.91
CA CYS A 80 5.46 -3.95 -21.52
C CYS A 80 4.22 -4.38 -20.72
N TRP A 81 3.08 -4.52 -21.39
CA TRP A 81 1.83 -5.00 -20.79
C TRP A 81 1.87 -6.48 -20.44
N TYR A 82 2.70 -7.27 -21.12
CA TYR A 82 2.82 -8.71 -20.89
C TYR A 82 3.75 -9.07 -19.72
N LEU A 83 4.19 -8.09 -18.92
CA LEU A 83 4.88 -8.40 -17.66
C LEU A 83 3.92 -9.18 -16.76
N ARG A 84 4.38 -10.31 -16.22
CA ARG A 84 3.53 -11.24 -15.46
C ARG A 84 3.76 -11.08 -13.96
N ASP A 85 2.71 -11.34 -13.19
CA ASP A 85 2.69 -11.17 -11.73
C ASP A 85 3.77 -12.02 -11.05
N TRP A 86 4.01 -13.25 -11.54
CA TRP A 86 5.09 -14.10 -11.02
C TRP A 86 6.48 -13.49 -11.18
N THR A 87 6.72 -12.69 -12.23
CA THR A 87 7.99 -12.00 -12.44
C THR A 87 8.16 -10.88 -11.43
N ILE A 88 7.08 -10.15 -11.13
CA ILE A 88 7.05 -9.08 -10.12
C ILE A 88 7.27 -9.69 -8.73
N HIS A 89 6.56 -10.78 -8.43
CA HIS A 89 6.75 -11.54 -7.19
C HIS A 89 8.18 -12.06 -7.07
N SER A 90 8.75 -12.63 -8.14
CA SER A 90 10.13 -13.11 -8.17
C SER A 90 11.12 -12.00 -7.86
N TRP A 91 10.98 -10.84 -8.52
CA TRP A 91 11.82 -9.68 -8.29
C TRP A 91 11.84 -9.26 -6.82
N ILE A 92 10.66 -9.20 -6.20
CA ILE A 92 10.52 -8.78 -4.81
C ILE A 92 11.12 -9.83 -3.86
N GLN A 93 10.87 -11.12 -4.09
CA GLN A 93 11.50 -12.23 -3.35
C GLN A 93 13.03 -12.17 -3.45
N HIS A 94 13.59 -11.96 -4.64
CA HIS A 94 15.03 -11.81 -4.84
C HIS A 94 15.60 -10.57 -4.14
N CYS A 95 14.87 -9.44 -4.17
CA CYS A 95 15.27 -8.25 -3.42
C CYS A 95 15.30 -8.51 -1.91
N LEU A 96 14.32 -9.25 -1.36
CA LEU A 96 14.29 -9.64 0.04
C LEU A 96 15.44 -10.60 0.38
N LYS A 97 15.69 -11.59 -0.47
CA LYS A 97 16.75 -12.61 -0.31
C LYS A 97 18.16 -12.01 -0.27
N TYR A 98 18.45 -11.05 -1.15
CA TYR A 98 19.77 -10.41 -1.24
C TYR A 98 19.88 -9.11 -0.42
N GLY A 99 18.86 -8.81 0.40
CA GLY A 99 18.85 -7.59 1.23
C GLY A 99 18.80 -6.28 0.44
N ALA A 100 18.34 -6.31 -0.82
CA ALA A 100 18.22 -5.16 -1.71
C ALA A 100 16.83 -4.50 -1.62
N ARG A 101 16.34 -4.27 -0.39
CA ARG A 101 14.99 -3.73 -0.16
C ARG A 101 14.81 -2.30 -0.67
N ASP A 102 15.89 -1.52 -0.66
CA ASP A 102 15.92 -0.15 -1.19
C ASP A 102 15.57 -0.14 -2.67
N LYS A 103 16.04 -1.14 -3.43
CA LYS A 103 15.73 -1.28 -4.85
C LYS A 103 14.27 -1.66 -5.06
N ALA A 104 13.74 -2.60 -4.27
CA ALA A 104 12.33 -2.94 -4.32
C ALA A 104 11.45 -1.69 -4.09
N LEU A 105 11.74 -0.92 -3.04
CA LEU A 105 11.01 0.32 -2.75
C LEU A 105 11.17 1.36 -3.87
N TYR A 106 12.38 1.54 -4.41
CA TYR A 106 12.62 2.45 -5.53
C TYR A 106 11.83 2.04 -6.79
N THR A 107 11.77 0.75 -7.11
CA THR A 107 10.99 0.25 -8.25
C THR A 107 9.49 0.40 -8.04
N LEU A 108 9.00 0.31 -6.80
CA LEU A 108 7.59 0.55 -6.46
C LEU A 108 7.21 2.03 -6.57
N LYS A 109 8.01 2.94 -6.00
CA LYS A 109 7.79 4.38 -6.14
C LYS A 109 7.80 4.82 -7.60
N ASN A 110 8.66 4.21 -8.41
CA ASN A 110 8.75 4.46 -9.84
C ASN A 110 7.92 3.46 -10.68
N LYS A 111 6.72 3.08 -10.22
CA LYS A 111 5.83 2.11 -10.89
C LYS A 111 5.57 2.40 -12.37
N VAL A 112 5.52 3.66 -12.78
CA VAL A 112 5.33 4.05 -14.20
C VAL A 112 6.51 3.57 -15.07
N GLN A 113 7.73 3.72 -14.56
CA GLN A 113 8.98 3.46 -15.27
C GLN A 113 9.37 1.97 -15.28
N PHE A 114 9.00 1.21 -14.25
CA PHE A 114 9.31 -0.21 -14.15
C PHE A 114 8.11 -1.14 -14.43
N GLY A 115 6.88 -0.63 -14.32
CA GLY A 115 5.66 -1.45 -14.47
C GLY A 115 5.42 -2.41 -13.32
N MET A 116 5.89 -2.08 -12.11
CA MET A 116 5.80 -2.97 -10.95
C MET A 116 4.51 -2.71 -10.17
N PHE A 117 3.54 -3.60 -10.35
CA PHE A 117 2.25 -3.63 -9.66
C PHE A 117 2.11 -4.99 -8.95
N PRO A 118 2.59 -5.11 -7.70
CA PRO A 118 2.53 -6.35 -6.94
C PRO A 118 1.10 -6.72 -6.53
N ASP A 119 0.91 -7.99 -6.18
CA ASP A 119 -0.29 -8.46 -5.50
C ASP A 119 -0.27 -8.15 -4.00
N ASP A 120 -1.44 -8.20 -3.37
CA ASP A 120 -1.65 -8.00 -1.93
C ASP A 120 -0.69 -8.87 -1.08
N PHE A 121 -0.45 -10.11 -1.49
CA PHE A 121 0.48 -11.02 -0.79
C PHE A 121 1.91 -10.47 -0.80
N THR A 122 2.40 -10.02 -1.96
CA THR A 122 3.76 -9.49 -2.08
C THR A 122 3.91 -8.16 -1.34
N PHE A 123 2.88 -7.31 -1.32
CA PHE A 123 2.86 -6.13 -0.48
C PHE A 123 3.01 -6.50 1.01
N ASN A 124 2.29 -7.52 1.48
CA ASN A 124 2.39 -7.99 2.86
C ASN A 124 3.80 -8.46 3.22
N LEU A 125 4.46 -9.21 2.32
CA LEU A 125 5.86 -9.62 2.52
C LEU A 125 6.81 -8.42 2.66
N LEU A 126 6.64 -7.40 1.82
CA LEU A 126 7.45 -6.19 1.88
C LEU A 126 7.19 -5.40 3.17
N ILE A 127 5.92 -5.16 3.50
CA ILE A 127 5.52 -4.42 4.71
C ILE A 127 6.08 -5.12 5.95
N ASP A 128 5.90 -6.44 6.08
CA ASP A 128 6.45 -7.20 7.21
C ASP A 128 7.98 -7.11 7.30
N SER A 129 8.69 -7.13 6.17
CA SER A 129 10.14 -6.98 6.15
C SER A 129 10.63 -5.64 6.72
N PHE A 130 9.93 -4.54 6.43
CA PHE A 130 10.27 -3.22 6.96
C PHE A 130 9.87 -3.09 8.43
N ILE A 131 8.73 -3.64 8.82
CA ILE A 131 8.28 -3.54 10.21
C ILE A 131 9.18 -4.35 11.15
N LYS A 132 9.68 -5.52 10.72
CA LYS A 132 10.67 -6.33 11.46
C LYS A 132 11.92 -5.53 11.84
N ASP A 133 12.36 -4.66 10.95
CA ASP A 133 13.53 -3.80 11.16
C ASP A 133 13.19 -2.45 11.78
N LYS A 134 11.92 -2.25 12.21
CA LYS A 134 11.37 -1.00 12.76
C LYS A 134 11.62 0.20 11.85
N ASP A 135 11.57 -0.04 10.55
CA ASP A 135 11.82 0.97 9.55
C ASP A 135 10.51 1.67 9.16
N PHE A 136 10.49 2.99 9.24
CA PHE A 136 9.34 3.82 8.88
C PHE A 136 9.07 3.86 7.38
N ARG A 137 10.01 3.37 6.56
CA ARG A 137 9.81 3.19 5.12
C ARG A 137 8.68 2.22 4.79
N ALA A 138 8.20 1.45 5.77
CA ALA A 138 6.95 0.69 5.66
C ALA A 138 5.77 1.58 5.24
N CYS A 139 5.67 2.82 5.72
CA CYS A 139 4.60 3.75 5.34
C CYS A 139 4.67 4.10 3.85
N SER A 140 5.86 4.29 3.28
CA SER A 140 5.99 4.49 1.84
C SER A 140 5.55 3.29 1.01
N VAL A 141 5.61 2.07 1.54
CA VAL A 141 5.02 0.90 0.85
C VAL A 141 3.50 0.98 0.92
N VAL A 142 2.94 1.34 2.08
CA VAL A 142 1.49 1.50 2.26
C VAL A 142 0.92 2.63 1.39
N GLU A 143 1.66 3.72 1.18
CA GLU A 143 1.31 4.77 0.21
C GLU A 143 1.16 4.18 -1.21
N GLU A 144 2.05 3.28 -1.61
CA GLU A 144 1.93 2.63 -2.93
C GLU A 144 0.75 1.65 -2.99
N VAL A 145 0.47 0.92 -1.91
CA VAL A 145 -0.75 0.08 -1.79
C VAL A 145 -2.00 0.96 -1.96
N MET A 146 -2.01 2.12 -1.30
CA MET A 146 -3.09 3.09 -1.40
C MET A 146 -3.26 3.62 -2.82
N LEU A 147 -2.18 4.04 -3.48
CA LEU A 147 -2.23 4.53 -4.86
C LEU A 147 -2.70 3.48 -5.88
N GLN A 148 -2.57 2.19 -5.56
CA GLN A 148 -3.08 1.08 -6.38
C GLN A 148 -4.47 0.60 -5.95
N GLU A 149 -5.04 1.19 -4.88
CA GLU A 149 -6.29 0.78 -4.25
C GLU A 149 -6.32 -0.71 -3.82
N SER A 150 -5.14 -1.29 -3.57
CA SER A 150 -4.93 -2.72 -3.29
C SER A 150 -5.20 -3.09 -1.83
N PHE A 151 -6.46 -2.92 -1.40
CA PHE A 151 -6.94 -3.28 -0.06
C PHE A 151 -7.97 -4.41 -0.10
N GLU A 152 -7.82 -5.38 -1.01
CA GLU A 152 -8.78 -6.49 -1.14
C GLU A 152 -8.67 -7.44 0.05
N ARG A 153 -7.44 -7.81 0.42
CA ARG A 153 -7.20 -8.72 1.54
C ARG A 153 -7.25 -8.04 2.90
N THR A 154 -7.91 -8.68 3.86
CA THR A 154 -8.00 -8.22 5.25
C THR A 154 -6.63 -8.16 5.92
N SER A 155 -5.70 -9.06 5.57
CA SER A 155 -4.31 -9.04 6.04
C SER A 155 -3.60 -7.74 5.65
N THR A 156 -3.71 -7.33 4.38
CA THR A 156 -3.12 -6.09 3.85
C THR A 156 -3.69 -4.85 4.54
N GLN A 157 -5.00 -4.83 4.79
CA GLN A 157 -5.65 -3.76 5.54
C GLN A 157 -5.08 -3.63 6.96
N ILE A 158 -5.03 -4.75 7.71
CA ILE A 158 -4.54 -4.75 9.10
C ILE A 158 -3.07 -4.37 9.17
N MET A 159 -2.24 -4.93 8.28
CA MET A 159 -0.80 -4.64 8.22
C MET A 159 -0.55 -3.17 7.88
N SER A 160 -1.33 -2.61 6.95
CA SER A 160 -1.27 -1.18 6.60
C SER A 160 -1.65 -0.30 7.78
N LEU A 161 -2.77 -0.57 8.45
CA LEU A 161 -3.20 0.17 9.64
C LEU A 161 -2.19 0.08 10.79
N TYR A 162 -1.54 -1.06 10.95
CA TYR A 162 -0.48 -1.24 11.95
C TYR A 162 0.76 -0.38 11.63
N ALA A 163 1.21 -0.38 10.37
CA ALA A 163 2.33 0.46 9.94
C ALA A 163 2.02 1.95 10.13
N LEU A 164 0.82 2.40 9.74
CA LEU A 164 0.39 3.79 9.85
C LEU A 164 0.24 4.25 11.30
N SER A 165 -0.39 3.45 12.17
CA SER A 165 -0.55 3.80 13.59
C SER A 165 0.79 3.92 14.32
N LYS A 166 1.74 3.01 14.04
CA LYS A 166 3.09 3.07 14.59
C LYS A 166 3.89 4.28 14.11
N TYR A 167 3.67 4.71 12.86
CA TYR A 167 4.28 5.92 12.32
C TYR A 167 3.76 7.17 13.02
N LEU A 168 2.43 7.29 13.18
CA LEU A 168 1.79 8.40 13.90
C LEU A 168 2.29 8.51 15.35
N ALA A 169 2.43 7.38 16.05
CA ALA A 169 2.95 7.35 17.41
C ALA A 169 4.40 7.85 17.52
N THR A 170 5.19 7.78 16.44
CA THR A 170 6.61 8.14 16.46
C THR A 170 6.90 9.54 15.90
N LYS A 171 6.08 10.03 14.94
CA LYS A 171 6.24 11.33 14.31
C LYS A 171 4.93 12.14 14.33
N PRO A 172 4.80 13.10 15.25
CA PRO A 172 3.59 13.93 15.35
C PRO A 172 3.60 15.15 14.40
N GLU A 173 4.74 15.53 13.83
CA GLU A 173 4.85 16.62 12.86
C GLU A 173 4.92 16.05 11.44
N LEU A 174 3.85 16.26 10.68
CA LEU A 174 3.70 15.76 9.32
C LEU A 174 3.75 16.93 8.33
N SER A 175 4.40 16.72 7.18
CA SER A 175 4.22 17.61 6.03
C SER A 175 2.79 17.52 5.49
N TRP A 176 2.26 18.57 4.87
CA TRP A 176 0.91 18.54 4.28
C TRP A 176 0.73 17.38 3.27
N GLN A 177 1.80 17.01 2.55
CA GLN A 177 1.79 15.87 1.62
C GLN A 177 1.69 14.54 2.37
N GLU A 178 2.41 14.42 3.49
CA GLU A 178 2.35 13.25 4.35
C GLU A 178 0.98 13.16 5.05
N GLU A 179 0.40 14.27 5.50
CA GLU A 179 -0.96 14.31 6.06
C GLU A 179 -1.99 13.83 5.04
N ARG A 180 -1.89 14.29 3.79
CA ARG A 180 -2.75 13.85 2.69
C ARG A 180 -2.60 12.35 2.43
N ASN A 181 -1.37 11.86 2.28
CA ASN A 181 -1.08 10.47 1.96
C ASN A 181 -1.48 9.52 3.10
N MET A 182 -1.17 9.90 4.34
CA MET A 182 -1.56 9.17 5.55
C MET A 182 -3.07 9.15 5.69
N GLY A 183 -3.73 10.30 5.50
CA GLY A 183 -5.18 10.43 5.60
C GLY A 183 -5.91 9.55 4.59
N ALA A 184 -5.47 9.57 3.33
CA ALA A 184 -5.99 8.72 2.27
C ALA A 184 -5.76 7.22 2.54
N SER A 185 -4.56 6.85 3.01
CA SER A 185 -4.23 5.46 3.34
C SER A 185 -5.11 4.92 4.48
N LEU A 186 -5.31 5.72 5.53
CA LEU A 186 -6.18 5.36 6.66
C LEU A 186 -7.65 5.25 6.25
N MET A 187 -8.12 6.17 5.40
CA MET A 187 -9.49 6.16 4.90
C MET A 187 -9.76 4.90 4.08
N LEU A 188 -8.94 4.60 3.07
CA LEU A 188 -9.16 3.46 2.18
C LEU A 188 -9.04 2.11 2.91
N ALA A 189 -8.03 1.95 3.77
CA ALA A 189 -7.89 0.74 4.59
C ALA A 189 -9.06 0.60 5.58
N GLY A 190 -9.55 1.71 6.13
CA GLY A 190 -10.65 1.74 7.08
C GLY A 190 -12.01 1.40 6.45
N LEU A 191 -12.28 1.80 5.20
CA LEU A 191 -13.57 1.58 4.51
C LEU A 191 -13.99 0.11 4.42
N LYS A 192 -13.02 -0.81 4.36
CA LYS A 192 -13.27 -2.24 4.25
C LYS A 192 -13.47 -2.95 5.61
N GLN A 193 -13.16 -2.28 6.72
CA GLN A 193 -13.29 -2.85 8.06
C GLN A 193 -14.49 -2.29 8.82
N GLU A 194 -15.39 -3.16 9.28
CA GLU A 194 -16.57 -2.79 10.09
C GLU A 194 -16.26 -2.79 11.61
N ASN A 195 -14.99 -2.87 11.98
CA ASN A 195 -14.55 -2.94 13.37
C ASN A 195 -14.31 -1.53 13.95
N SER A 196 -14.23 -1.43 15.28
CA SER A 196 -13.79 -0.21 16.00
C SER A 196 -12.53 0.42 15.40
N VAL A 197 -11.54 -0.39 15.04
CA VAL A 197 -10.31 0.07 14.37
C VAL A 197 -10.60 0.72 13.00
N GLY A 198 -11.50 0.13 12.21
CA GLY A 198 -11.89 0.66 10.91
C GLY A 198 -12.57 2.02 11.01
N PHE A 199 -13.51 2.18 11.94
CA PHE A 199 -14.18 3.47 12.19
C PHE A 199 -13.20 4.54 12.71
N ASN A 200 -12.28 4.18 13.61
CA ASN A 200 -11.23 5.09 14.06
C ASN A 200 -10.30 5.52 12.92
N ALA A 201 -9.88 4.59 12.07
CA ALA A 201 -9.03 4.89 10.92
C ALA A 201 -9.72 5.79 9.90
N ARG A 202 -11.02 5.55 9.61
CA ARG A 202 -11.83 6.42 8.74
C ARG A 202 -11.94 7.82 9.31
N LEU A 203 -12.25 7.95 10.61
CA LEU A 203 -12.41 9.24 11.27
C LEU A 203 -11.11 10.05 11.20
N LEU A 204 -9.99 9.45 11.58
CA LEU A 204 -8.68 10.09 11.53
C LEU A 204 -8.28 10.43 10.09
N GLY A 205 -8.50 9.52 9.15
CA GLY A 205 -8.17 9.72 7.75
C GLY A 205 -8.92 10.88 7.12
N LEU A 206 -10.23 10.95 7.34
CA LEU A 206 -11.08 12.04 6.85
C LEU A 206 -10.73 13.38 7.50
N ALA A 207 -10.37 13.39 8.79
CA ALA A 207 -9.96 14.61 9.49
C ALA A 207 -8.63 15.17 8.95
N LEU A 208 -7.64 14.31 8.69
CA LEU A 208 -6.37 14.72 8.07
C LEU A 208 -6.59 15.26 6.65
N ILE A 209 -7.43 14.61 5.85
CA ILE A 209 -7.78 15.10 4.51
C ILE A 209 -8.52 16.45 4.60
N GLY A 210 -9.48 16.59 5.51
CA GLY A 210 -10.22 17.84 5.72
C GLY A 210 -9.32 19.00 6.17
N LYS A 211 -8.26 18.72 6.94
CA LYS A 211 -7.22 19.71 7.24
C LYS A 211 -6.52 20.21 5.98
N VAL A 212 -6.16 19.30 5.07
CA VAL A 212 -5.49 19.65 3.81
C VAL A 212 -6.44 20.40 2.87
N GLU A 213 -7.69 19.97 2.76
CA GLU A 213 -8.76 20.63 2.00
C GLU A 213 -8.89 22.10 2.41
N LEU A 214 -9.06 22.37 3.70
CA LEU A 214 -9.25 23.73 4.19
C LEU A 214 -7.98 24.60 4.17
N SER A 215 -6.80 23.98 4.13
CA SER A 215 -5.52 24.71 4.13
C SER A 215 -5.02 25.05 2.71
N ARG A 216 -5.35 24.24 1.71
CA ARG A 216 -4.76 24.31 0.35
C ARG A 216 -5.77 24.20 -0.79
N GLY A 217 -7.04 23.92 -0.48
CA GLY A 217 -8.12 23.70 -1.45
C GLY A 217 -8.30 22.23 -1.84
N ILE A 218 -9.48 21.92 -2.40
CA ILE A 218 -9.88 20.57 -2.78
C ILE A 218 -8.97 19.94 -3.86
N HIS A 219 -8.43 20.75 -4.77
CA HIS A 219 -7.55 20.26 -5.84
C HIS A 219 -6.30 19.55 -5.32
N ALA A 220 -5.70 20.08 -4.24
CA ALA A 220 -4.52 19.47 -3.63
C ALA A 220 -4.81 18.08 -3.03
N VAL A 221 -6.06 17.82 -2.65
CA VAL A 221 -6.50 16.55 -2.08
C VAL A 221 -6.57 15.45 -3.15
N PHE A 222 -7.31 15.68 -4.24
CA PHE A 222 -7.54 14.63 -5.25
C PHE A 222 -6.48 14.56 -6.35
N HIS A 223 -5.63 15.57 -6.53
CA HIS A 223 -4.57 15.54 -7.54
C HIS A 223 -3.57 14.39 -7.29
N GLU A 224 -3.49 13.47 -8.26
CA GLU A 224 -2.68 12.24 -8.23
C GLU A 224 -3.04 11.25 -7.09
N MET A 225 -4.25 11.36 -6.54
CA MET A 225 -4.71 10.51 -5.44
C MET A 225 -6.03 9.80 -5.81
N PRO A 226 -6.24 8.57 -5.31
CA PRO A 226 -7.51 7.85 -5.43
C PRO A 226 -8.57 8.41 -4.44
N LEU A 227 -8.84 9.72 -4.54
CA LEU A 227 -9.80 10.44 -3.71
C LEU A 227 -10.85 11.11 -4.59
N ILE A 228 -12.03 11.34 -4.01
CA ILE A 228 -13.15 11.95 -4.73
C ILE A 228 -12.97 13.47 -4.75
N TRP A 229 -13.29 14.12 -5.86
CA TRP A 229 -13.23 15.59 -6.04
C TRP A 229 -14.30 16.38 -5.27
N THR A 230 -15.17 15.70 -4.51
CA THR A 230 -16.28 16.35 -3.81
C THR A 230 -15.83 16.85 -2.45
N SER A 231 -16.15 18.11 -2.15
CA SER A 231 -15.80 18.77 -0.91
C SER A 231 -16.54 18.22 0.31
N GLY A 232 -16.08 18.63 1.50
CA GLY A 232 -16.72 18.33 2.78
C GLY A 232 -16.20 17.05 3.44
N TYR A 233 -14.87 16.86 3.48
CA TYR A 233 -14.26 15.70 4.17
C TYR A 233 -14.51 15.74 5.68
N LEU A 234 -14.52 16.93 6.30
CA LEU A 234 -14.90 17.08 7.71
C LEU A 234 -16.37 16.70 7.96
N GLY A 235 -17.28 17.07 7.05
CA GLY A 235 -18.68 16.64 7.13
C GLY A 235 -18.83 15.13 7.11
N ARG A 236 -18.04 14.43 6.28
CA ARG A 236 -17.97 12.96 6.26
C ARG A 236 -17.39 12.38 7.54
N ALA A 237 -16.38 13.02 8.13
CA ALA A 237 -15.80 12.62 9.40
C ALA A 237 -16.87 12.65 10.51
N LEU A 238 -17.69 13.71 10.56
CA LEU A 238 -18.81 13.82 11.49
C LEU A 238 -19.90 12.78 11.21
N ALA A 239 -20.19 12.48 9.95
CA ALA A 239 -21.12 11.41 9.58
C ALA A 239 -20.63 10.03 10.06
N VAL A 240 -19.32 9.79 10.09
CA VAL A 240 -18.73 8.57 10.69
C VAL A 240 -18.99 8.54 12.20
N MET A 241 -18.85 9.66 12.92
CA MET A 241 -19.17 9.74 14.35
C MET A 241 -20.67 9.50 14.62
N ASP A 242 -21.54 10.05 13.78
CA ASP A 242 -22.98 9.78 13.83
C ASP A 242 -23.27 8.29 13.62
N ALA A 243 -22.67 7.67 12.61
CA ALA A 243 -22.84 6.24 12.34
C ALA A 243 -22.40 5.37 13.52
N VAL A 244 -21.32 5.72 14.22
CA VAL A 244 -20.87 4.99 15.42
C VAL A 244 -21.91 5.05 16.54
N CYS A 245 -22.71 6.12 16.64
CA CYS A 245 -23.80 6.20 17.62
C CYS A 245 -24.90 5.16 17.34
N ASP A 246 -25.07 4.72 16.10
CA ASP A 246 -26.07 3.73 15.71
C ASP A 246 -25.59 2.29 15.94
N PHE A 247 -24.27 2.03 15.84
CA PHE A 247 -23.69 0.70 16.03
C PHE A 247 -23.43 0.35 17.49
N ARG A 248 -23.85 -0.86 17.91
CA ARG A 248 -23.79 -1.27 19.33
C ARG A 248 -22.43 -1.79 19.82
N ASP A 249 -21.53 -2.19 18.94
CA ASP A 249 -20.26 -2.87 19.32
C ASP A 249 -19.01 -2.05 18.97
N VAL A 250 -19.19 -0.84 18.45
CA VAL A 250 -18.11 0.02 17.97
C VAL A 250 -17.78 1.08 19.02
N LYS A 251 -16.49 1.24 19.30
CA LYS A 251 -15.96 2.30 20.17
C LYS A 251 -14.96 3.16 19.42
N LEU A 252 -14.88 4.45 19.75
CA LEU A 252 -13.88 5.37 19.23
C LEU A 252 -12.78 5.60 20.27
N SER A 253 -11.54 5.72 19.83
CA SER A 253 -10.41 6.00 20.71
C SER A 253 -10.42 7.47 21.12
N GLU A 254 -10.18 7.73 22.40
CA GLU A 254 -10.03 9.09 22.94
C GLU A 254 -8.92 9.86 22.20
N GLU A 255 -7.80 9.20 21.90
CA GLU A 255 -6.68 9.77 21.15
C GLU A 255 -7.13 10.31 19.78
N VAL A 256 -7.95 9.57 19.05
CA VAL A 256 -8.42 9.98 17.71
C VAL A 256 -9.35 11.18 17.82
N LEU A 257 -10.25 11.18 18.81
CA LEU A 257 -11.15 12.32 19.05
C LEU A 257 -10.36 13.58 19.41
N ASP A 258 -9.33 13.47 20.22
CA ASP A 258 -8.47 14.60 20.58
C ASP A 258 -7.65 15.12 19.40
N HIS A 259 -7.21 14.24 18.49
CA HIS A 259 -6.57 14.66 17.23
C HIS A 259 -7.55 15.44 16.34
N VAL A 260 -8.80 14.99 16.20
CA VAL A 260 -9.81 15.72 15.43
C VAL A 260 -10.11 17.07 16.08
N GLU A 261 -10.23 17.11 17.41
CA GLU A 261 -10.45 18.36 18.15
C GLU A 261 -9.28 19.34 17.93
N LYS A 262 -8.04 18.86 18.01
CA LYS A 262 -6.85 19.67 17.74
C LYS A 262 -6.86 20.21 16.31
N ILE A 263 -7.19 19.38 15.31
CA ILE A 263 -7.28 19.81 13.91
C ILE A 263 -8.32 20.93 13.76
N LEU A 264 -9.50 20.78 14.37
CA LEU A 264 -10.56 21.80 14.33
C LEU A 264 -10.12 23.11 15.01
N GLN A 265 -9.40 23.03 16.13
CA GLN A 265 -8.85 24.20 16.82
C GLN A 265 -7.77 24.89 15.99
N ASP A 266 -6.82 24.14 15.43
CA ASP A 266 -5.74 24.66 14.57
C ASP A 266 -6.32 25.38 13.34
N LEU A 267 -7.36 24.83 12.72
CA LEU A 267 -8.06 25.45 11.59
C LEU A 267 -8.80 26.73 11.99
N SER A 268 -9.40 26.78 13.19
CA SER A 268 -10.04 27.99 13.70
C SER A 268 -9.04 29.12 13.92
N VAL A 269 -7.82 28.82 14.40
CA VAL A 269 -6.78 29.83 14.62
C VAL A 269 -6.22 30.35 13.28
N ASN A 270 -6.07 29.46 12.29
CA ASN A 270 -5.55 29.83 10.98
C ASN A 270 -6.57 30.60 10.11
N ALA A 271 -7.87 30.46 10.36
CA ALA A 271 -8.89 31.27 9.70
C ALA A 271 -8.79 32.77 10.09
N ASP A 272 -8.36 33.07 11.32
CA ASP A 272 -8.17 34.44 11.80
C ASP A 272 -6.83 35.05 11.32
N GLY A 273 -5.86 34.22 10.94
CA GLY A 273 -4.56 34.62 10.41
C GLY A 273 -4.45 34.32 8.92
N GLN A 274 -4.77 35.29 8.06
CA GLN A 274 -4.64 35.21 6.59
C GLN A 274 -3.26 34.69 6.14
N ASN A 275 -3.12 33.37 5.99
CA ASN A 275 -2.04 32.77 5.23
C ASN A 275 -2.49 32.71 3.78
N VAL A 276 -2.14 33.78 3.04
CA VAL A 276 -2.31 33.87 1.59
C VAL A 276 -1.44 32.79 0.95
N THR A 277 -2.05 31.68 0.57
CA THR A 277 -1.47 30.79 -0.44
C THR A 277 -1.87 31.30 -1.81
N ASP A 278 -0.90 31.54 -2.69
CA ASP A 278 -1.03 32.13 -4.05
C ASP A 278 -1.89 31.33 -5.06
N THR A 279 -2.65 30.34 -4.61
CA THR A 279 -3.62 29.60 -5.44
C THR A 279 -5.00 30.21 -5.22
N PRO A 280 -5.67 30.72 -6.27
CA PRO A 280 -7.05 31.19 -6.13
C PRO A 280 -7.91 30.02 -5.66
N LEU A 281 -8.46 30.13 -4.44
CA LEU A 281 -9.41 29.18 -3.91
C LEU A 281 -10.68 29.26 -4.76
N GLU A 282 -11.23 28.10 -5.11
CA GLU A 282 -12.49 28.04 -5.85
C GLU A 282 -13.63 28.48 -4.91
N GLU A 283 -14.72 29.04 -5.45
CA GLU A 283 -15.86 29.52 -4.64
C GLU A 283 -16.42 28.43 -3.70
N GLU A 284 -16.28 27.15 -4.08
CA GLU A 284 -16.67 26.00 -3.25
C GLU A 284 -15.81 25.81 -2.00
N ASP A 285 -14.50 26.10 -2.07
CA ASP A 285 -13.58 26.02 -0.93
C ASP A 285 -13.91 27.12 0.12
N GLU A 286 -14.29 28.31 -0.36
CA GLU A 286 -14.73 29.42 0.51
C GLU A 286 -16.04 29.09 1.24
N LEU A 287 -16.96 28.36 0.60
CA LEU A 287 -18.20 27.92 1.23
C LEU A 287 -17.96 26.87 2.33
N GLU A 288 -16.95 26.00 2.18
CA GLU A 288 -16.60 25.02 3.22
C GLU A 288 -15.90 25.66 4.43
N THR A 289 -15.05 26.67 4.22
CA THR A 289 -14.43 27.41 5.34
C THR A 289 -15.47 28.14 6.20
N GLN A 290 -16.55 28.64 5.60
CA GLN A 290 -17.67 29.26 6.32
C GLN A 290 -18.45 28.27 7.21
N LYS A 291 -18.44 26.98 6.88
CA LYS A 291 -19.11 25.91 7.66
C LYS A 291 -18.28 25.43 8.85
N LEU A 292 -17.03 25.86 9.00
CA LEU A 292 -16.14 25.47 10.10
C LEU A 292 -16.76 25.65 11.51
N PRO A 293 -17.40 26.78 11.87
CA PRO A 293 -18.07 26.91 13.16
C PRO A 293 -19.21 25.90 13.36
N GLU A 294 -19.94 25.55 12.31
CA GLU A 294 -20.99 24.54 12.37
C GLU A 294 -20.40 23.14 12.62
N TYR A 295 -19.28 22.81 11.97
CA TYR A 295 -18.56 21.57 12.20
C TYR A 295 -18.04 21.46 13.64
N ILE A 296 -17.53 22.55 14.22
CA ILE A 296 -17.06 22.57 15.61
C ILE A 296 -18.21 22.32 16.59
N ASN A 297 -19.36 22.98 16.38
CA ASN A 297 -20.53 22.78 17.25
C ASN A 297 -21.05 21.36 17.15
N ARG A 298 -21.20 20.83 15.93
CA ARG A 298 -21.64 19.45 15.70
C ARG A 298 -20.65 18.45 16.30
N PHE A 299 -19.34 18.68 16.18
CA PHE A 299 -18.34 17.82 16.81
C PHE A 299 -18.51 17.75 18.34
N LYS A 300 -18.73 18.90 18.99
CA LYS A 300 -18.97 18.96 20.45
C LYS A 300 -20.22 18.20 20.85
N GLU A 301 -21.33 18.41 20.14
CA GLU A 301 -22.59 17.68 20.37
C GLU A 301 -22.40 16.15 20.21
N LEU A 302 -21.68 15.72 19.17
CA LEU A 302 -21.41 14.30 18.94
C LEU A 302 -20.46 13.72 19.99
N LYS A 303 -19.44 14.46 20.42
CA LYS A 303 -18.55 14.05 21.51
C LYS A 303 -19.34 13.85 22.81
N GLU A 304 -20.23 14.79 23.17
CA GLU A 304 -21.11 14.65 24.34
C GLU A 304 -22.04 13.42 24.24
N ARG A 305 -22.62 13.17 23.06
CA ARG A 305 -23.44 11.97 22.81
C ARG A 305 -22.63 10.69 22.97
N LEU A 306 -21.42 10.62 22.43
CA LEU A 306 -20.54 9.46 22.56
C LEU A 306 -20.12 9.21 24.03
N VAL A 307 -19.86 10.27 24.80
CA VAL A 307 -19.59 10.19 26.25
C VAL A 307 -20.82 9.63 26.98
N SER A 308 -22.01 10.14 26.67
CA SER A 308 -23.26 9.70 27.33
C SER A 308 -23.57 8.22 27.10
N GLN A 309 -23.11 7.66 25.97
CA GLN A 309 -23.33 6.28 25.58
C GLN A 309 -22.17 5.33 25.95
N ASP A 310 -21.14 5.81 26.65
CA ASP A 310 -19.91 5.05 26.99
C ASP A 310 -19.22 4.40 25.77
N ARG A 311 -19.16 5.17 24.66
CA ARG A 311 -18.59 4.73 23.36
C ARG A 311 -17.13 5.09 23.16
N ILE A 312 -16.47 5.63 24.20
CA ILE A 312 -15.07 6.03 24.14
C ILE A 312 -14.21 4.92 24.74
N ASP A 313 -13.16 4.54 24.01
CA ASP A 313 -12.12 3.63 24.49
C ASP A 313 -10.89 4.45 24.86
N SER A 314 -10.35 4.22 26.07
CA SER A 314 -9.13 4.87 26.55
C SER A 314 -7.86 4.28 25.92
N ARG A 315 -7.99 3.18 25.19
CA ARG A 315 -6.89 2.56 24.45
C ARG A 315 -6.47 3.42 23.26
N SER A 316 -5.15 3.57 23.08
CA SER A 316 -4.57 4.23 21.90
C SER A 316 -4.87 3.46 20.61
N LEU A 317 -4.86 4.15 19.48
CA LEU A 317 -5.11 3.53 18.18
C LEU A 317 -4.13 2.38 17.91
N GLU A 318 -2.85 2.56 18.24
CA GLU A 318 -1.80 1.53 18.11
C GLU A 318 -2.17 0.26 18.91
N SER A 319 -2.65 0.43 20.14
CA SER A 319 -2.99 -0.71 21.00
C SER A 319 -4.24 -1.46 20.51
N LEU A 320 -5.23 -0.74 19.97
CA LEU A 320 -6.42 -1.33 19.35
C LEU A 320 -6.07 -2.11 18.09
N VAL A 321 -5.23 -1.53 17.22
CA VAL A 321 -4.75 -2.20 16.00
C VAL A 321 -3.91 -3.41 16.36
N SER A 322 -3.03 -3.31 17.36
CA SER A 322 -2.21 -4.43 17.84
C SER A 322 -3.06 -5.58 18.40
N ALA A 323 -4.14 -5.25 19.12
CA ALA A 323 -5.07 -6.25 19.65
C ALA A 323 -5.87 -6.92 18.53
N LEU A 324 -6.40 -6.14 17.57
CA LEU A 324 -7.10 -6.66 16.41
C LEU A 324 -6.20 -7.61 15.63
N MET A 325 -4.98 -7.17 15.35
CA MET A 325 -3.97 -7.96 14.64
C MET A 325 -3.70 -9.30 15.32
N GLN A 326 -3.53 -9.34 16.64
CA GLN A 326 -3.29 -10.60 17.36
C GLN A 326 -4.48 -11.57 17.27
N GLN A 327 -5.70 -11.07 17.11
CA GLN A 327 -6.92 -11.88 17.04
C GLN A 327 -7.19 -12.42 15.63
N THR A 328 -7.04 -11.57 14.61
CA THR A 328 -7.50 -11.89 13.24
C THR A 328 -6.40 -12.43 12.34
N LEU A 329 -5.15 -12.05 12.58
CA LEU A 329 -4.06 -12.35 11.64
C LEU A 329 -3.85 -13.85 11.45
N ALA A 330 -3.90 -14.65 12.52
CA ALA A 330 -3.71 -16.09 12.42
C ALA A 330 -4.77 -16.79 11.55
N ALA A 331 -6.01 -16.27 11.54
CA ALA A 331 -7.07 -16.78 10.67
C ALA A 331 -6.86 -16.35 9.21
N CYS A 332 -6.49 -15.07 9.00
CA CYS A 332 -6.22 -14.53 7.67
C CYS A 332 -5.00 -15.18 7.01
N GLU A 333 -3.93 -15.44 7.76
CA GLU A 333 -2.71 -16.05 7.24
C GLU A 333 -2.96 -17.41 6.59
N ASN A 334 -3.76 -18.28 7.21
CA ASN A 334 -4.05 -19.61 6.66
C ASN A 334 -4.83 -19.52 5.35
N ALA A 335 -5.79 -18.59 5.26
CA ALA A 335 -6.56 -18.35 4.03
C ALA A 335 -5.66 -17.81 2.92
N ASP A 336 -4.84 -16.81 3.23
CA ASP A 336 -3.89 -16.18 2.31
C ASP A 336 -2.86 -17.17 1.78
N ILE A 337 -2.31 -18.04 2.64
CA ILE A 337 -1.33 -19.06 2.25
C ILE A 337 -1.97 -20.08 1.30
N ALA A 338 -3.20 -20.51 1.59
CA ALA A 338 -3.92 -21.46 0.73
C ALA A 338 -4.23 -20.85 -0.64
N GLU A 339 -4.58 -19.57 -0.70
CA GLU A 339 -4.78 -18.84 -1.96
C GLU A 339 -3.46 -18.67 -2.70
N TYR A 340 -2.39 -18.26 -2.02
CA TYR A 340 -1.06 -18.11 -2.61
C TYR A 340 -0.55 -19.42 -3.23
N GLN A 341 -0.72 -20.56 -2.56
CA GLN A 341 -0.35 -21.87 -3.13
C GLN A 341 -1.11 -22.19 -4.42
N ARG A 342 -2.41 -21.85 -4.49
CA ARG A 342 -3.20 -22.00 -5.72
C ARG A 342 -2.68 -21.09 -6.82
N THR A 343 -2.44 -19.81 -6.51
CA THR A 343 -1.90 -18.83 -7.44
C THR A 343 -0.56 -19.26 -8.01
N VAL A 344 0.35 -19.77 -7.16
CA VAL A 344 1.64 -20.31 -7.58
C VAL A 344 1.46 -21.49 -8.54
N SER A 345 0.54 -22.43 -8.25
CA SER A 345 0.27 -23.56 -9.15
C SER A 345 -0.27 -23.14 -10.52
N VAL A 346 -1.10 -22.08 -10.56
CA VAL A 346 -1.61 -21.49 -11.82
C VAL A 346 -0.47 -20.85 -12.61
N TRP A 347 0.37 -20.06 -11.94
CA TRP A 347 1.54 -19.44 -12.57
C TRP A 347 2.51 -20.47 -13.15
N GLU A 348 2.73 -21.59 -12.45
CA GLU A 348 3.54 -22.69 -12.98
C GLU A 348 2.93 -23.31 -14.23
N ALA A 349 1.62 -23.57 -14.24
CA ALA A 349 0.94 -24.11 -15.40
C ALA A 349 1.03 -23.16 -16.61
N GLU A 350 0.83 -21.86 -16.41
CA GLU A 350 0.96 -20.84 -17.46
C GLU A 350 2.41 -20.74 -17.97
N LEU A 351 3.38 -20.76 -17.06
CA LEU A 351 4.80 -20.75 -17.42
C LEU A 351 5.16 -21.95 -18.29
N GLN A 352 4.72 -23.16 -17.93
CA GLN A 352 4.96 -24.36 -18.72
C GLN A 352 4.31 -24.29 -20.11
N GLN A 353 3.10 -23.75 -20.21
CA GLN A 353 2.45 -23.52 -21.51
C GLN A 353 3.24 -22.55 -22.39
N LEU A 354 3.79 -21.47 -21.82
CA LEU A 354 4.62 -20.52 -22.56
C LEU A 354 5.93 -21.14 -23.03
N ILE A 355 6.57 -21.96 -22.19
CA ILE A 355 7.79 -22.69 -22.55
C ILE A 355 7.50 -23.67 -23.69
N GLN A 356 6.38 -24.40 -23.62
CA GLN A 356 5.99 -25.34 -24.67
C GLN A 356 5.73 -24.62 -26.00
N ARG A 357 5.01 -23.50 -26.00
CA ARG A 357 4.77 -22.67 -27.19
C ARG A 357 6.07 -22.13 -27.80
N GLU A 358 7.02 -21.73 -26.97
CA GLU A 358 8.34 -21.28 -27.42
C GLU A 358 9.09 -22.42 -28.12
N ARG A 359 9.09 -23.64 -27.54
CA ARG A 359 9.72 -24.82 -28.13
C ARG A 359 9.11 -25.19 -29.48
N GLU A 360 7.78 -25.27 -29.56
CA GLU A 360 7.07 -25.57 -30.81
C GLU A 360 7.34 -24.56 -31.91
N THR A 361 7.45 -23.28 -31.55
CA THR A 361 7.76 -22.21 -32.51
C THR A 361 9.20 -22.32 -33.01
N LYS A 362 10.16 -22.64 -32.12
CA LYS A 362 11.55 -22.90 -32.52
C LYS A 362 11.66 -24.11 -33.45
N GLU A 363 10.97 -25.21 -33.15
CA GLU A 363 10.95 -26.40 -33.99
C GLU A 363 10.32 -26.15 -35.37
N LYS A 364 9.21 -25.40 -35.41
CA LYS A 364 8.57 -24.99 -36.68
C LYS A 364 9.53 -24.15 -37.52
N ASN A 365 10.20 -23.17 -36.90
CA ASN A 365 11.16 -22.32 -37.58
C ASN A 365 12.36 -23.12 -38.13
N GLN A 366 12.84 -24.12 -37.38
CA GLN A 366 13.92 -25.01 -37.82
C GLN A 366 13.50 -25.93 -38.97
N LYS A 367 12.23 -26.36 -39.03
CA LYS A 367 11.70 -27.18 -40.14
C LYS A 367 11.39 -26.37 -41.40
N SER A 368 11.19 -25.06 -41.27
CA SER A 368 10.94 -24.14 -42.39
C SER A 368 12.20 -23.50 -42.99
N LEU A 369 13.33 -23.65 -42.32
CA LEU A 369 14.68 -23.30 -42.80
C LEU A 369 15.26 -24.50 -43.57
#